data_AF-A0A849DTF2-F1
#
_entry.id   AF-A0A849DTF2-F1
#
_cell.length_a   1.000
_cell.length_b   1.000
_cell.length_c   1.000
_cell.angle_alpha   90.00
_cell.angle_beta   90.00
_cell.angle_gamma   90.00
#
_symmetry.space_group_name_H-M   'P 1'
#
loop_
_entity.id
_entity.type
_entity.pdbx_description
1 polymer ?
#
loop_
_entity_poly.entity_id
_entity_poly.type
_entity_poly.pdbx_seq_one_letter_code
_entity_poly.pdbx_strand_id
1 'polypeptide(L)'
;MRLGAFGAAADVATIDSLARTAAAGDAADRVRALLGQPRTLLLSVERLDHTRGAEQRLLALAELLVNGRLDPRETAVVQVLPAIRQHVAGYRTLRRRVAGLIERINAALDLRVIHHIERSPSMAELVELYLAADVLAVTPLRDGGNLVAKEFVAARVDNGGALVLSEFAGAAAELGSAYLVDPFDRDALRDTIERAAMAAPAERRARMRQLRAGLRRRGVRAGGRRLLTTFAGCANCAGCRPGSA
;
A
#
# COMPACT_ATOMS: atom_id res chain seq x y z
N MET A 1 21.37 27.45 3.08
CA MET A 1 20.76 26.34 2.31
C MET A 1 19.56 25.81 3.10
N ARG A 2 18.33 26.02 2.62
CA ARG A 2 17.12 25.42 3.24
C ARG A 2 16.82 24.11 2.50
N LEU A 3 17.06 22.99 3.15
CA LEU A 3 16.64 21.68 2.67
C LEU A 3 15.18 21.44 3.11
N GLY A 4 14.30 21.13 2.15
CA GLY A 4 12.91 20.74 2.40
C GLY A 4 12.65 19.35 1.84
N ALA A 5 11.99 18.49 2.61
CA ALA A 5 11.56 17.17 2.14
C ALA A 5 10.17 17.27 1.51
N PHE A 6 10.02 16.77 0.28
CA PHE A 6 8.75 16.76 -0.46
C PHE A 6 8.38 15.32 -0.81
N GLY A 7 7.28 14.83 -0.25
CA GLY A 7 6.73 13.52 -0.62
C GLY A 7 6.06 13.58 -1.98
N ALA A 8 6.22 12.53 -2.79
CA ALA A 8 5.49 12.40 -4.05
C ALA A 8 3.96 12.42 -3.81
N ALA A 9 3.23 13.13 -4.67
CA ALA A 9 1.77 13.23 -4.61
C ALA A 9 1.14 12.22 -5.57
N ALA A 10 0.11 11.51 -5.11
CA ALA A 10 -0.73 10.71 -5.99
C ALA A 10 -1.66 11.63 -6.80
N ASP A 11 -2.00 11.23 -8.03
CA ASP A 11 -3.03 11.89 -8.81
C ASP A 11 -4.42 11.50 -8.29
N VAL A 12 -4.81 12.16 -7.20
CA VAL A 12 -6.06 11.88 -6.48
C VAL A 12 -7.29 12.07 -7.38
N ALA A 13 -7.26 13.02 -8.32
CA ALA A 13 -8.40 13.31 -9.18
C ALA A 13 -8.65 12.18 -10.18
N THR A 14 -7.59 11.72 -10.86
CA THR A 14 -7.67 10.59 -11.78
C THR A 14 -8.10 9.31 -11.06
N ILE A 15 -7.56 9.05 -9.87
CA ILE A 15 -7.90 7.85 -9.08
C ILE A 15 -9.34 7.90 -8.58
N ASP A 16 -9.82 9.05 -8.08
CA ASP A 16 -11.21 9.21 -7.63
C ASP A 16 -12.20 9.01 -8.79
N SER A 17 -11.87 9.50 -9.99
CA SER A 17 -12.67 9.28 -11.20
C SER A 17 -12.71 7.80 -11.59
N LEU A 18 -11.56 7.12 -11.67
CA LEU A 18 -11.49 5.69 -11.96
C LEU A 18 -12.26 4.87 -10.93
N ALA A 19 -12.13 5.21 -9.65
CA ALA A 19 -12.81 4.50 -8.56
C ALA A 19 -14.33 4.62 -8.64
N ARG A 20 -14.86 5.78 -9.02
CA ARG A 20 -16.31 5.95 -9.22
C ARG A 20 -16.81 5.13 -10.39
N THR A 21 -16.09 5.12 -11.52
CA THR A 21 -16.46 4.32 -12.69
C THR A 21 -16.41 2.82 -12.37
N ALA A 22 -15.36 2.36 -11.71
CA ALA A 22 -15.22 0.96 -11.32
C ALA A 22 -16.28 0.51 -10.29
N ALA A 23 -16.60 1.38 -9.31
CA ALA A 23 -17.64 1.11 -8.33
C ALA A 23 -19.04 1.06 -8.95
N ALA A 24 -19.33 1.90 -9.95
CA ALA A 24 -20.60 1.88 -10.67
C ALA A 24 -20.78 0.62 -11.53
N GLY A 25 -19.68 -0.04 -11.89
CA GLY A 25 -19.69 -1.26 -12.67
C GLY A 25 -19.38 -2.51 -11.85
N ASP A 26 -19.66 -2.56 -10.55
CA ASP A 26 -19.50 -3.77 -9.69
C ASP A 26 -18.11 -4.44 -9.75
N ALA A 27 -17.05 -3.66 -10.00
CA ALA A 27 -15.70 -4.22 -10.18
C ALA A 27 -15.18 -4.95 -8.94
N ALA A 28 -15.51 -4.44 -7.75
CA ALA A 28 -15.15 -5.07 -6.49
C ALA A 28 -15.74 -6.49 -6.36
N ASP A 29 -17.02 -6.64 -6.71
CA ASP A 29 -17.72 -7.93 -6.62
C ASP A 29 -17.19 -8.93 -7.64
N ARG A 30 -16.84 -8.48 -8.86
CA ARG A 30 -16.15 -9.32 -9.84
C ARG A 30 -14.82 -9.86 -9.33
N VAL A 31 -13.97 -8.98 -8.77
CA VAL A 31 -12.69 -9.39 -8.19
C VAL A 31 -12.89 -10.39 -7.06
N ARG A 32 -13.86 -10.16 -6.16
CA ARG A 32 -14.15 -11.10 -5.06
C ARG A 32 -14.70 -12.42 -5.57
N ALA A 33 -15.54 -12.42 -6.61
CA ALA A 33 -16.04 -13.64 -7.24
C ALA A 33 -14.92 -14.52 -7.82
N LEU A 34 -13.92 -13.91 -8.48
CA LEU A 34 -12.74 -14.61 -8.99
C LEU A 34 -11.89 -15.27 -7.87
N LEU A 35 -12.02 -14.79 -6.64
CA LEU A 35 -11.32 -15.27 -5.46
C LEU A 35 -12.18 -16.19 -4.57
N GLY A 36 -13.37 -16.60 -5.05
CA GLY A 36 -14.25 -17.49 -4.31
C GLY A 36 -15.12 -16.81 -3.25
N GLN A 37 -15.44 -15.52 -3.43
CA GLN A 37 -16.29 -14.73 -2.51
C GLN A 37 -15.76 -14.74 -1.06
N PRO A 38 -14.48 -14.37 -0.82
CA PRO A 38 -13.93 -14.35 0.53
C PRO A 38 -14.68 -13.34 1.41
N ARG A 39 -14.80 -13.62 2.71
CA ARG A 39 -15.28 -12.65 3.70
C ARG A 39 -14.26 -11.55 3.94
N THR A 40 -12.97 -11.88 3.90
CA THR A 40 -11.85 -10.94 4.09
C THR A 40 -10.89 -11.01 2.91
N LEU A 41 -10.67 -9.89 2.23
CA LEU A 41 -9.65 -9.76 1.20
C LEU A 41 -8.48 -8.88 1.67
N LEU A 42 -7.31 -9.49 1.85
CA LEU A 42 -6.06 -8.79 2.15
C LEU A 42 -5.32 -8.51 0.83
N LEU A 43 -4.85 -7.28 0.64
CA LEU A 43 -4.11 -6.86 -0.54
C LEU A 43 -2.74 -6.34 -0.15
N SER A 44 -1.77 -6.54 -1.02
CA SER A 44 -0.47 -5.88 -0.96
C SER A 44 0.02 -5.59 -2.37
N VAL A 45 0.53 -4.38 -2.59
CA VAL A 45 1.00 -3.94 -3.91
C VAL A 45 2.36 -3.27 -3.76
N GLU A 46 3.40 -3.89 -4.30
CA GLU A 46 4.75 -3.33 -4.31
C GLU A 46 5.64 -4.08 -5.29
N ARG A 47 6.75 -3.46 -5.71
CA ARG A 47 7.74 -4.19 -6.51
C ARG A 47 8.45 -5.22 -5.66
N LEU A 48 8.82 -6.35 -6.26
CA LEU A 48 9.61 -7.35 -5.57
C LEU A 48 11.05 -6.86 -5.34
N ASP A 49 11.32 -6.36 -4.13
CA ASP A 49 12.59 -5.77 -3.73
C ASP A 49 12.87 -6.01 -2.23
N HIS A 50 14.13 -6.12 -1.85
CA HIS A 50 14.55 -6.43 -0.48
C HIS A 50 14.12 -5.39 0.56
N THR A 51 13.86 -4.15 0.14
CA THR A 51 13.41 -3.06 1.02
C THR A 51 11.90 -3.09 1.29
N ARG A 52 11.16 -3.95 0.60
CA ARG A 52 9.70 -3.93 0.57
C ARG A 52 9.03 -4.87 1.57
N GLY A 53 9.80 -5.77 2.19
CA GLY A 53 9.32 -6.55 3.32
C GLY A 53 8.33 -7.66 2.98
N ALA A 54 8.28 -8.09 1.71
CA ALA A 54 7.34 -9.12 1.25
C ALA A 54 7.49 -10.45 2.02
N GLU A 55 8.72 -10.85 2.36
CA GLU A 55 8.97 -12.06 3.13
C GLU A 55 8.43 -11.97 4.56
N GLN A 56 8.71 -10.86 5.27
CA GLN A 56 8.24 -10.61 6.63
C GLN A 56 6.71 -10.63 6.68
N ARG A 57 6.07 -9.96 5.71
CA ARG A 57 4.61 -9.95 5.59
C ARG A 57 4.05 -11.35 5.33
N LEU A 58 4.63 -12.11 4.41
CA LEU A 58 4.18 -13.48 4.12
C LEU A 58 4.31 -14.40 5.34
N LEU A 59 5.38 -14.26 6.12
CA LEU A 59 5.56 -15.03 7.35
C LEU A 59 4.52 -14.66 8.41
N ALA A 60 4.24 -13.36 8.61
CA ALA A 60 3.18 -12.92 9.52
C ALA A 60 1.79 -13.42 9.07
N LEU A 61 1.50 -13.39 7.77
CA LEU A 61 0.26 -13.93 7.21
C LEU A 61 0.16 -15.45 7.38
N ALA A 62 1.27 -16.18 7.20
CA ALA A 62 1.32 -17.62 7.42
C ALA A 62 0.92 -17.96 8.86
N GLU A 63 1.46 -17.24 9.84
CA GLU A 63 1.11 -17.44 11.26
C GLU A 63 -0.37 -17.14 11.53
N LEU A 64 -0.96 -16.10 10.94
CA LEU A 64 -2.39 -15.82 11.09
C LEU A 64 -3.28 -16.94 10.56
N LEU A 65 -2.97 -17.42 9.36
CA LEU A 65 -3.80 -18.39 8.64
C LEU A 65 -3.65 -19.79 9.23
N VAL A 66 -2.41 -20.23 9.48
CA VAL A 66 -2.13 -21.58 10.01
C VAL A 66 -2.64 -21.74 11.44
N ASN A 67 -2.55 -20.69 12.27
CA ASN A 67 -3.05 -20.74 13.64
C ASN A 67 -4.55 -20.45 13.75
N GLY A 68 -5.27 -20.29 12.63
CA GLY A 68 -6.72 -20.06 12.61
C GLY A 68 -7.16 -18.71 13.18
N ARG A 69 -6.23 -17.75 13.34
CA ARG A 69 -6.55 -16.37 13.76
C ARG A 69 -7.29 -15.62 12.67
N LEU A 70 -7.00 -15.93 11.41
CA LEU A 70 -7.90 -15.66 10.28
C LEU A 70 -8.28 -17.00 9.65
N ASP A 71 -9.58 -17.22 9.45
CA ASP A 71 -10.05 -18.44 8.79
C ASP A 71 -9.57 -18.46 7.33
N PRO A 72 -8.74 -19.43 6.92
CA PRO A 72 -8.24 -19.54 5.55
C PRO A 72 -9.36 -19.78 4.53
N ARG A 73 -10.50 -20.36 4.91
CA ARG A 73 -11.64 -20.60 4.00
C ARG A 73 -12.45 -19.33 3.72
N GLU A 74 -12.39 -18.36 4.63
CA GLU A 74 -13.07 -17.07 4.48
C GLU A 74 -12.13 -15.93 4.05
N THR A 75 -10.84 -16.21 3.90
CA THR A 75 -9.82 -15.20 3.63
C THR A 75 -9.16 -15.45 2.28
N ALA A 76 -8.98 -14.39 1.51
CA ALA A 76 -8.08 -14.38 0.36
C ALA A 76 -6.99 -13.32 0.55
N VAL A 77 -5.79 -13.62 0.07
CA VAL A 77 -4.66 -12.70 0.08
C VAL A 77 -4.18 -12.49 -1.35
N VAL A 78 -4.13 -11.26 -1.82
CA VAL A 78 -3.56 -10.91 -3.12
C VAL A 78 -2.25 -10.16 -2.92
N GLN A 79 -1.18 -10.71 -3.49
CA GLN A 79 0.17 -10.12 -3.50
C GLN A 79 0.51 -9.71 -4.93
N VAL A 80 0.47 -8.41 -5.22
CA VAL A 80 0.96 -7.85 -6.50
C VAL A 80 2.44 -7.54 -6.32
N LEU A 81 3.31 -8.39 -6.87
CA LEU A 81 4.76 -8.34 -6.71
C LEU A 81 5.47 -8.39 -8.08
N PRO A 82 5.34 -7.35 -8.92
CA PRO A 82 6.06 -7.30 -10.18
C PRO A 82 7.57 -7.44 -9.98
N ALA A 83 8.13 -8.42 -10.67
CA ALA A 83 9.56 -8.69 -10.64
C ALA A 83 10.33 -7.59 -11.37
N ILE A 84 11.40 -7.10 -10.74
CA ILE A 84 12.33 -6.13 -11.34
C ILE A 84 13.73 -6.76 -11.46
N ARG A 85 14.56 -6.17 -12.32
CA ARG A 85 16.02 -6.46 -12.38
C ARG A 85 16.33 -7.96 -12.41
N GLN A 86 15.62 -8.71 -13.26
CA GLN A 86 15.66 -10.18 -13.28
C GLN A 86 17.03 -10.76 -13.66
N HIS A 87 17.93 -9.97 -14.24
CA HIS A 87 19.32 -10.35 -14.52
C HIS A 87 20.22 -10.34 -13.27
N VAL A 88 19.82 -9.68 -12.18
CA VAL A 88 20.60 -9.58 -10.95
C VAL A 88 20.31 -10.79 -10.04
N ALA A 89 21.36 -11.51 -9.64
CA ALA A 89 21.25 -12.75 -8.86
C ALA A 89 20.48 -12.58 -7.54
N GLY A 90 20.68 -11.48 -6.82
CA GLY A 90 19.95 -11.20 -5.57
C GLY A 90 18.43 -11.15 -5.76
N TYR A 91 17.95 -10.45 -6.79
CA TYR A 91 16.52 -10.36 -7.12
C TYR A 91 15.94 -11.70 -7.58
N ARG A 92 16.71 -12.51 -8.32
CA ARG A 92 16.30 -13.88 -8.69
C ARG A 92 16.13 -14.78 -7.47
N THR A 93 17.02 -14.65 -6.48
CA THR A 93 16.95 -15.42 -5.24
C THR A 93 15.75 -14.97 -4.40
N LEU A 94 15.53 -13.66 -4.25
CA LEU A 94 14.34 -13.11 -3.59
C LEU A 94 13.04 -13.65 -4.23
N ARG A 95 12.94 -13.60 -5.56
CA ARG A 95 11.78 -14.12 -6.30
C ARG A 95 11.50 -15.59 -6.01
N ARG A 96 12.54 -16.44 -6.05
CA ARG A 96 12.40 -17.87 -5.73
C ARG A 96 11.96 -18.09 -4.28
N ARG A 97 12.53 -17.35 -3.32
CA ARG A 97 12.18 -17.46 -1.90
C ARG A 97 10.73 -17.05 -1.64
N VAL A 98 10.30 -15.92 -2.20
CA VAL A 98 8.92 -15.43 -2.06
C VAL A 98 7.92 -16.37 -2.73
N ALA A 99 8.19 -16.83 -3.96
CA ALA A 99 7.32 -17.81 -4.63
C ALA A 99 7.21 -19.12 -3.82
N GLY A 100 8.34 -19.67 -3.36
CA GLY A 100 8.35 -20.88 -2.55
C GLY A 100 7.70 -20.71 -1.17
N LEU A 101 7.74 -19.51 -0.58
CA LEU A 101 6.98 -19.18 0.63
C LEU A 101 5.47 -19.26 0.38
N ILE A 102 5.00 -18.64 -0.70
CA ILE A 102 3.57 -18.65 -1.06
C ILE A 102 3.08 -20.07 -1.32
N GLU A 103 3.82 -20.86 -2.09
CA GLU A 103 3.50 -22.27 -2.37
C GLU A 103 3.43 -23.09 -1.08
N ARG A 104 4.42 -22.95 -0.20
CA ARG A 104 4.44 -23.66 1.09
C ARG A 104 3.26 -23.29 1.99
N ILE A 105 2.89 -22.02 2.04
CA ILE A 105 1.75 -21.57 2.87
C ILE A 105 0.45 -22.17 2.33
N ASN A 106 0.20 -22.07 1.02
CA ASN A 106 -1.00 -22.64 0.41
C ASN A 106 -1.04 -24.17 0.57
N ALA A 107 0.10 -24.85 0.43
CA ALA A 107 0.19 -26.30 0.63
C ALA A 107 -0.09 -26.72 2.09
N ALA A 108 0.41 -25.95 3.07
CA ALA A 108 0.14 -26.21 4.48
C ALA A 108 -1.34 -26.05 4.86
N LEU A 109 -2.07 -25.20 4.13
CA LEU A 109 -3.49 -24.95 4.33
C LEU A 109 -4.40 -25.86 3.48
N ASP A 110 -3.82 -26.67 2.58
CA ASP A 110 -4.54 -27.42 1.53
C ASP A 110 -5.55 -26.53 0.78
N LEU A 111 -5.18 -25.26 0.56
CA LEU A 111 -6.06 -24.24 -0.01
C LEU A 111 -5.24 -23.13 -0.64
N ARG A 112 -5.67 -22.66 -1.82
CA ARG A 112 -5.07 -21.50 -2.48
C ARG A 112 -5.59 -20.20 -1.87
N VAL A 113 -5.04 -19.82 -0.72
CA VAL A 113 -5.40 -18.60 0.01
C VAL A 113 -4.60 -17.39 -0.49
N ILE A 114 -3.32 -17.59 -0.80
CA ILE A 114 -2.43 -16.53 -1.27
C ILE A 114 -2.30 -16.60 -2.79
N HIS A 115 -2.74 -15.54 -3.46
CA HIS A 115 -2.68 -15.32 -4.90
C HIS A 115 -1.57 -14.32 -5.21
N HIS A 116 -0.68 -14.69 -6.13
CA HIS A 116 0.47 -13.88 -6.52
C HIS A 116 0.31 -13.36 -7.96
N ILE A 117 0.48 -12.05 -8.17
CA ILE A 117 0.46 -11.39 -9.47
C ILE A 117 1.85 -10.83 -9.76
N GLU A 118 2.54 -11.40 -10.76
CA GLU A 118 3.93 -11.04 -11.12
C GLU A 118 4.05 -9.93 -12.17
N ARG A 119 2.93 -9.48 -12.73
CA ARG A 119 2.90 -8.36 -13.68
C ARG A 119 2.55 -7.06 -12.97
N SER A 120 2.94 -5.94 -13.55
CA SER A 120 2.43 -4.63 -13.16
C SER A 120 1.01 -4.47 -13.69
N PRO A 121 -0.02 -4.33 -12.83
CA PRO A 121 -1.37 -4.03 -13.30
C PRO A 121 -1.46 -2.58 -13.79
N SER A 122 -2.39 -2.33 -14.69
CA SER A 122 -2.79 -0.96 -15.06
C SER A 122 -3.41 -0.25 -13.85
N MET A 123 -3.46 1.09 -13.90
CA MET A 123 -4.09 1.87 -12.82
C MET A 123 -5.57 1.51 -12.63
N ALA A 124 -6.30 1.20 -13.72
CA ALA A 124 -7.68 0.74 -13.64
C ALA A 124 -7.78 -0.58 -12.86
N GLU A 125 -6.97 -1.59 -13.21
CA GLU A 125 -6.94 -2.88 -12.50
C GLU A 125 -6.55 -2.72 -11.02
N LEU A 126 -5.59 -1.84 -10.72
CA LEU A 126 -5.22 -1.53 -9.32
C LEU A 126 -6.39 -0.93 -8.54
N VAL A 127 -7.14 -0.02 -9.15
CA VAL A 127 -8.32 0.58 -8.51
C VAL A 127 -9.40 -0.48 -8.24
N GLU A 128 -9.63 -1.42 -9.15
CA GLU A 128 -10.55 -2.54 -8.89
C GLU A 128 -10.11 -3.38 -7.69
N LEU A 129 -8.81 -3.70 -7.60
CA LEU A 129 -8.24 -4.40 -6.45
C LEU A 129 -8.37 -3.58 -5.15
N TYR A 130 -8.12 -2.26 -5.19
CA TYR A 130 -8.25 -1.37 -4.03
C TYR A 130 -9.69 -1.29 -3.51
N LEU A 131 -10.67 -1.28 -4.41
CA LEU A 131 -12.09 -1.29 -4.06
C LEU A 131 -12.53 -2.63 -3.48
N ALA A 132 -12.02 -3.75 -4.01
CA ALA A 132 -12.33 -5.09 -3.53
C ALA A 132 -11.73 -5.39 -2.15
N ALA A 133 -10.54 -4.87 -1.85
CA ALA A 133 -9.77 -5.23 -0.66
C ALA A 133 -10.39 -4.71 0.65
N ASP A 134 -10.39 -5.52 1.69
CA ASP A 134 -10.77 -5.12 3.06
C ASP A 134 -9.60 -4.48 3.80
N VAL A 135 -8.39 -4.94 3.53
CA VAL A 135 -7.15 -4.41 4.12
C VAL A 135 -6.10 -4.29 3.02
N LEU A 136 -5.45 -3.14 2.92
CA LEU A 136 -4.20 -2.99 2.20
C LEU A 136 -3.04 -2.97 3.20
N ALA A 137 -2.09 -3.88 3.04
CA ALA A 137 -0.86 -3.94 3.84
C ALA A 137 0.34 -3.40 3.05
N VAL A 138 0.80 -2.22 3.44
CA VAL A 138 1.98 -1.54 2.90
C VAL A 138 3.07 -1.55 3.95
N THR A 139 3.96 -2.55 3.88
CA THR A 139 4.89 -2.88 4.98
C THR A 139 6.36 -2.82 4.56
N PRO A 140 6.83 -1.76 3.85
CA PRO A 140 8.23 -1.66 3.48
C PRO A 140 9.11 -1.51 4.73
N LEU A 141 10.29 -2.12 4.70
CA LEU A 141 11.32 -1.93 5.72
C LEU A 141 11.87 -0.50 5.70
N ARG A 142 11.89 0.13 4.51
CA ARG A 142 12.25 1.54 4.33
C ARG A 142 11.68 2.07 3.02
N ASP A 143 10.97 3.19 3.06
CA ASP A 143 10.48 3.86 1.85
C ASP A 143 10.41 5.38 2.04
N GLY A 144 10.93 6.15 1.08
CA GLY A 144 10.96 7.62 1.19
C GLY A 144 9.59 8.27 1.03
N GLY A 145 8.63 7.55 0.47
CA GLY A 145 7.22 7.92 0.38
C GLY A 145 6.37 6.67 0.55
N ASN A 146 5.23 6.61 -0.13
CA ASN A 146 4.60 5.39 -0.62
C ASN A 146 3.37 5.82 -1.43
N LEU A 147 3.40 5.68 -2.76
CA LEU A 147 2.28 6.11 -3.61
C LEU A 147 1.09 5.16 -3.49
N VAL A 148 1.34 3.85 -3.45
CA VAL A 148 0.31 2.81 -3.28
C VAL A 148 -0.59 3.09 -2.08
N ALA A 149 -0.03 3.44 -0.93
CA ALA A 149 -0.81 3.80 0.26
C ALA A 149 -1.73 5.01 0.01
N LYS A 150 -1.23 6.03 -0.68
CA LYS A 150 -2.00 7.23 -1.03
C LYS A 150 -3.06 6.95 -2.09
N GLU A 151 -2.74 6.12 -3.08
CA GLU A 151 -3.65 5.68 -4.14
C GLU A 151 -4.82 4.89 -3.58
N PHE A 152 -4.57 3.96 -2.66
CA PHE A 152 -5.63 3.22 -1.97
C PHE A 152 -6.56 4.16 -1.21
N VAL A 153 -6.01 5.06 -0.38
CA VAL A 153 -6.81 6.05 0.35
C VAL A 153 -7.63 6.92 -0.61
N ALA A 154 -7.06 7.32 -1.76
CA ALA A 154 -7.77 8.07 -2.79
C ALA A 154 -8.91 7.25 -3.43
N ALA A 155 -8.69 5.97 -3.72
CA ALA A 155 -9.65 5.07 -4.35
C ALA A 155 -10.85 4.71 -3.45
N ARG A 156 -10.71 4.74 -2.11
CA ARG A 156 -11.80 4.45 -1.16
C ARG A 156 -12.85 5.56 -1.05
N VAL A 157 -13.58 5.80 -2.14
CA VAL A 157 -14.69 6.79 -2.20
C VAL A 157 -15.84 6.43 -1.25
N ASP A 158 -16.00 5.15 -0.95
CA ASP A 158 -16.92 4.58 0.04
C ASP A 158 -16.48 4.80 1.51
N ASN A 159 -15.25 5.28 1.71
CA ASN A 159 -14.54 5.30 2.98
C ASN A 159 -14.39 3.91 3.63
N GLY A 160 -14.52 2.82 2.87
CA GLY A 160 -14.31 1.48 3.40
C GLY A 160 -12.83 1.12 3.52
N GLY A 161 -12.56 -0.11 3.96
CA GLY A 161 -11.22 -0.68 4.00
C GLY A 161 -10.33 -0.15 5.13
N ALA A 162 -9.22 -0.85 5.33
CA ALA A 162 -8.19 -0.49 6.30
C ALA A 162 -6.82 -0.41 5.61
N LEU A 163 -6.00 0.53 6.06
CA LEU A 163 -4.60 0.65 5.62
C LEU A 163 -3.69 0.26 6.78
N VAL A 164 -2.96 -0.85 6.64
CA VAL A 164 -1.81 -1.19 7.48
C VAL A 164 -0.57 -0.60 6.82
N LEU A 165 0.19 0.20 7.57
CA LEU A 165 1.27 1.00 7.01
C LEU A 165 2.52 0.94 7.89
N SER A 166 3.66 0.62 7.30
CA SER A 166 4.96 0.72 7.95
C SER A 166 5.22 2.14 8.44
N GLU A 167 5.67 2.29 9.69
CA GLU A 167 6.14 3.58 10.22
C GLU A 167 7.38 4.10 9.48
N PHE A 168 8.13 3.22 8.81
CA PHE A 168 9.30 3.55 7.99
C PHE A 168 8.94 3.93 6.55
N ALA A 169 7.65 4.04 6.22
CA ALA A 169 7.20 4.65 4.98
C ALA A 169 7.04 6.16 5.14
N GLY A 170 7.58 6.96 4.23
CA GLY A 170 7.41 8.42 4.27
C GLY A 170 5.95 8.88 4.23
N ALA A 171 5.04 8.03 3.73
CA ALA A 171 3.60 8.26 3.79
C ALA A 171 3.02 8.23 5.23
N ALA A 172 3.68 7.59 6.20
CA ALA A 172 3.19 7.49 7.59
C ALA A 172 3.00 8.86 8.25
N ALA A 173 3.89 9.82 7.95
CA ALA A 173 3.78 11.20 8.44
C ALA A 173 2.56 11.96 7.87
N GLU A 174 1.97 11.49 6.77
CA GLU A 174 0.76 12.03 6.14
C GLU A 174 -0.50 11.23 6.50
N LEU A 175 -0.34 9.92 6.72
CA LEU A 175 -1.41 8.93 6.86
C LEU A 175 -1.46 8.35 8.29
N GLY A 176 -1.29 9.20 9.30
CA GLY A 176 -1.17 8.77 10.72
C GLY A 176 -2.39 8.06 11.31
N SER A 177 -3.57 8.15 10.69
CA SER A 177 -4.76 7.38 11.11
C SER A 177 -4.76 5.92 10.65
N ALA A 178 -3.75 5.53 9.85
CA ALA A 178 -3.53 4.15 9.44
C ALA A 178 -3.24 3.25 10.64
N TYR A 179 -3.31 1.94 10.42
CA TYR A 179 -2.81 0.94 11.36
C TYR A 179 -1.28 0.91 11.20
N LEU A 180 -0.59 1.81 11.90
CA LEU A 180 0.87 1.91 11.85
C LEU A 180 1.52 0.69 12.50
N VAL A 181 2.64 0.25 11.93
CA VAL A 181 3.37 -0.92 12.43
C VAL A 181 4.87 -0.84 12.14
N ASP A 182 5.67 -1.40 13.04
CA ASP A 182 7.07 -1.75 12.78
C ASP A 182 7.11 -3.07 11.98
N PRO A 183 7.59 -3.08 10.72
CA PRO A 183 7.69 -4.30 9.92
C PRO A 183 8.84 -5.24 10.33
N PHE A 184 9.73 -4.82 11.24
CA PHE A 184 10.79 -5.67 11.81
C PHE A 184 10.25 -6.52 12.98
N ASP A 185 9.22 -6.04 13.67
CA ASP A 185 8.47 -6.81 14.66
C ASP A 185 7.37 -7.61 13.97
N ARG A 186 7.62 -8.92 13.79
CA ARG A 186 6.69 -9.82 13.11
C ARG A 186 5.40 -10.02 13.91
N ASP A 187 5.49 -10.08 15.24
CA ASP A 187 4.32 -10.27 16.10
C ASP A 187 3.41 -9.04 16.02
N ALA A 188 4.00 -7.84 16.11
CA ALA A 188 3.25 -6.59 15.94
C ALA A 188 2.66 -6.47 14.53
N LEU A 189 3.39 -6.89 13.48
CA LEU A 189 2.89 -6.92 12.10
C LEU A 189 1.67 -7.84 11.97
N ARG A 190 1.79 -9.07 12.46
CA ARG A 190 0.73 -10.07 12.48
C ARG A 190 -0.51 -9.55 13.21
N ASP A 191 -0.34 -9.07 14.43
CA ASP A 191 -1.45 -8.60 15.29
C ASP A 191 -2.10 -7.33 14.71
N THR A 192 -1.33 -6.47 14.05
CA THR A 192 -1.87 -5.28 13.39
C THR A 192 -2.68 -5.62 12.14
N ILE A 193 -2.24 -6.60 11.33
CA ILE A 193 -3.01 -7.10 10.19
C ILE A 193 -4.33 -7.70 10.67
N GLU A 194 -4.31 -8.54 11.70
CA GLU A 194 -5.52 -9.14 12.28
C GLU A 194 -6.47 -8.06 12.80
N ARG A 195 -5.97 -7.11 13.60
CA ARG A 195 -6.77 -6.00 14.12
C ARG A 195 -7.42 -5.19 13.00
N ALA A 196 -6.69 -4.89 11.93
CA ALA A 196 -7.26 -4.21 10.76
C ALA A 196 -8.34 -5.04 10.08
N ALA A 197 -8.12 -6.35 9.93
CA ALA A 197 -9.02 -7.31 9.30
C ALA A 197 -10.26 -7.66 10.14
N MET A 198 -10.20 -7.47 11.46
CA MET A 198 -11.32 -7.72 12.38
C MET A 198 -12.02 -6.43 12.85
N ALA A 199 -11.42 -5.25 12.65
CA ALA A 199 -12.00 -3.98 13.08
C ALA A 199 -13.41 -3.79 12.52
N ALA A 200 -14.31 -3.25 13.36
CA ALA A 200 -15.69 -2.99 12.97
C ALA A 200 -15.77 -2.03 11.77
N PRO A 201 -16.77 -2.17 10.88
CA PRO A 201 -16.91 -1.28 9.71
C PRO A 201 -16.94 0.21 10.06
N ALA A 202 -17.53 0.57 11.21
CA ALA A 202 -17.58 1.95 11.68
C ALA A 202 -16.18 2.51 12.00
N GLU A 203 -15.30 1.73 12.63
CA GLU A 203 -13.93 2.13 12.93
C GLU A 203 -13.12 2.30 11.63
N ARG A 204 -13.19 1.33 10.72
CA ARG A 204 -12.52 1.41 9.40
C ARG A 204 -12.92 2.68 8.66
N ARG A 205 -14.23 2.96 8.62
CA ARG A 205 -14.76 4.18 7.98
C ARG A 205 -14.30 5.46 8.66
N ALA A 206 -14.24 5.49 9.98
CA ALA A 206 -13.74 6.65 10.72
C ALA A 206 -12.26 6.93 10.39
N ARG A 207 -11.41 5.90 10.43
CA ARG A 207 -9.99 6.01 10.06
C ARG A 207 -9.81 6.44 8.60
N MET A 208 -10.54 5.81 7.67
CA MET A 208 -10.44 6.13 6.25
C MET A 208 -10.86 7.58 5.93
N ARG A 209 -11.91 8.10 6.58
CA ARG A 209 -12.28 9.53 6.46
C ARG A 209 -11.14 10.46 6.90
N GLN A 210 -10.47 10.14 8.02
CA GLN A 210 -9.33 10.93 8.50
C GLN A 210 -8.15 10.84 7.53
N LEU A 211 -7.84 9.65 7.00
CA LEU A 211 -6.81 9.45 5.98
C LEU A 211 -7.10 10.28 4.72
N ARG A 212 -8.32 10.21 4.19
CA ARG A 212 -8.75 10.98 3.01
C ARG A 212 -8.68 12.49 3.25
N ALA A 213 -9.09 12.96 4.43
CA ALA A 213 -8.96 14.36 4.81
C ALA A 213 -7.50 14.80 4.94
N GLY A 214 -6.62 13.95 5.49
CA GLY A 214 -5.17 14.17 5.51
C GLY A 214 -4.58 14.30 4.12
N LEU A 215 -4.93 13.37 3.22
CA LEU A 215 -4.49 13.36 1.83
C LEU A 215 -4.94 14.61 1.07
N ARG A 216 -6.21 15.02 1.21
CA ARG A 216 -6.75 16.23 0.55
C ARG A 216 -6.10 17.53 1.03
N ARG A 217 -5.81 17.64 2.34
CA ARG A 217 -5.14 18.84 2.89
C ARG A 217 -3.72 19.03 2.33
N ARG A 218 -3.06 17.95 1.94
CA ARG A 218 -1.68 17.96 1.43
C ARG A 218 -1.59 17.82 -0.10
N GLY A 219 -2.65 17.32 -0.74
CA GLY A 219 -2.80 17.24 -2.20
C GLY A 219 -3.00 18.61 -2.86
N VAL A 220 -2.36 18.80 -4.01
CA VAL A 220 -2.47 19.96 -4.93
C VAL A 220 -1.68 21.24 -4.58
N ARG A 221 -1.33 21.54 -3.31
CA ARG A 221 -0.58 22.79 -2.99
C ARG A 221 0.83 22.63 -2.39
N ALA A 222 1.25 21.44 -1.96
CA ALA A 222 2.47 21.31 -1.15
C ALA A 222 3.75 20.95 -1.92
N GLY A 223 3.68 20.18 -3.02
CA GLY A 223 4.88 19.76 -3.75
C GLY A 223 5.42 20.86 -4.66
N GLY A 224 4.67 21.23 -5.70
CA GLY A 224 5.14 22.19 -6.72
C GLY A 224 5.22 23.64 -6.22
N ARG A 225 4.19 24.16 -5.53
CA ARG A 225 4.19 25.55 -5.07
C ARG A 225 5.20 25.81 -3.95
N ARG A 226 5.50 24.86 -3.06
CA ARG A 226 6.54 25.08 -2.04
C ARG A 226 7.96 24.95 -2.59
N LEU A 227 8.18 24.10 -3.59
CA LEU A 227 9.45 24.08 -4.32
C LEU A 227 9.65 25.46 -4.97
N LEU A 228 8.66 25.93 -5.73
CA LEU A 228 8.71 27.23 -6.40
C LEU A 228 8.81 28.41 -5.42
N THR A 229 8.13 28.40 -4.26
CA THR A 229 8.32 29.47 -3.26
C THR A 229 9.65 29.38 -2.52
N THR A 230 10.24 28.18 -2.37
CA THR A 230 11.59 28.04 -1.79
C THR A 230 12.65 28.54 -2.77
N PHE A 231 12.49 28.27 -4.07
CA PHE A 231 13.33 28.85 -5.12
C PHE A 231 13.11 30.36 -5.28
N ALA A 232 11.86 30.84 -5.26
CA ALA A 232 11.54 32.27 -5.34
C ALA A 232 12.00 33.06 -4.10
N GLY A 233 12.00 32.44 -2.91
CA GLY A 233 12.55 33.03 -1.70
C GLY A 233 14.07 33.17 -1.71
N CYS A 234 14.79 32.32 -2.47
CA CYS A 234 16.23 32.47 -2.70
C CYS A 234 16.57 33.55 -3.74
N ALA A 235 15.69 33.80 -4.71
CA ALA A 235 15.90 34.82 -5.74
C ALA A 235 15.86 36.27 -5.20
N ASN A 236 15.28 36.48 -4.00
CA ASN A 236 15.23 37.78 -3.33
C ASN A 236 16.33 38.00 -2.28
N CYS A 237 17.27 37.07 -2.13
CA CYS A 237 18.45 37.27 -1.28
C CYS A 237 19.50 38.08 -2.06
N ALA A 238 19.87 39.26 -1.54
CA ALA A 238 20.78 40.24 -2.14
C ALA A 238 22.25 39.80 -2.36
N GLY A 239 22.53 38.49 -2.42
CA GLY A 239 23.88 37.93 -2.51
C GLY A 239 24.23 37.21 -3.82
N CYS A 240 23.29 37.00 -4.74
CA CYS A 240 23.56 36.31 -6.02
C CYS A 240 23.55 37.29 -7.20
N ARG A 241 24.64 38.04 -7.39
CA ARG A 241 24.97 38.59 -8.72
C ARG A 241 26.02 37.68 -9.36
N PRO A 242 25.81 37.19 -10.59
CA PRO A 242 26.86 36.47 -11.31
C PRO A 242 27.98 37.46 -11.66
N GLY A 243 29.21 37.15 -11.22
CA GLY A 243 30.40 37.90 -11.57
C GLY A 243 30.70 37.76 -13.05
N SER A 244 30.86 38.90 -13.72
CA SER A 244 31.41 39.01 -15.06
C SER A 244 32.91 38.74 -15.05
N ALA A 245 33.36 37.71 -15.75
CA ALA A 245 34.68 37.60 -16.37
C ALA A 245 34.58 36.60 -17.53
#